data_AF-A0A150N7S8-F1
#
_entry.id   AF-A0A150N7S8-F1
#
_cell.length_a   1.000
_cell.length_b   1.000
_cell.length_c   1.000
_cell.angle_alpha   90.00
_cell.angle_beta   90.00
_cell.angle_gamma   90.00
#
_symmetry.space_group_name_H-M   'P 1'
#
loop_
_entity.id
_entity.type
_entity.pdbx_description
1 polymer ?
#
loop_
_entity_poly.entity_id
_entity_poly.type
_entity_poly.pdbx_seq_one_letter_code
_entity_poly.pdbx_strand_id
1 'polypeptide(L)'
;MSIMDQLKVIDGYFADNAFYISSIAGFPLEGRFKASGLRSLAQLIDENEPFSFTLGSNTVLHVPVELNRQLKKELFMITDWLEAEKE
;
A
#
# COMPACT_ATOMS: atom_id res chain seq x y z
N MET A 1 16.44 9.13 -7.69
CA MET A 1 15.07 9.51 -7.27
C MET A 1 14.62 8.43 -6.32
N SER A 2 14.21 8.78 -5.10
CA SER A 2 13.78 7.77 -4.13
C SER A 2 12.47 7.16 -4.62
N ILE A 3 12.23 5.87 -4.35
CA ILE A 3 10.91 5.26 -4.59
C ILE A 3 9.81 6.04 -3.84
N MET A 4 10.16 6.66 -2.71
CA MET A 4 9.26 7.51 -1.92
C MET A 4 8.75 8.73 -2.69
N ASP A 5 9.58 9.32 -3.56
CA ASP A 5 9.19 10.46 -4.38
C ASP A 5 8.17 10.08 -5.47
N GLN A 6 7.97 8.77 -5.69
CA GLN A 6 7.06 8.22 -6.70
C GLN A 6 5.72 7.77 -6.12
N LEU A 7 5.62 7.64 -4.80
CA LEU A 7 4.39 7.30 -4.10
C LEU A 7 3.48 8.54 -4.06
N LYS A 8 2.21 8.35 -4.41
CA LYS A 8 1.18 9.40 -4.47
C LYS A 8 -0.05 9.08 -3.64
N VAL A 9 -0.31 7.79 -3.43
CA VAL A 9 -1.49 7.29 -2.72
C VAL A 9 -1.09 6.70 -1.37
N ILE A 10 0.06 6.03 -1.30
CA ILE A 10 0.58 5.42 -0.08
C ILE A 10 1.62 6.35 0.53
N ASP A 11 1.42 6.72 1.79
CA ASP A 11 2.46 7.34 2.60
C ASP A 11 3.02 6.32 3.59
N GLY A 12 4.34 6.41 3.82
CA GLY A 12 5.00 5.51 4.73
C GLY A 12 6.52 5.65 4.70
N TYR A 13 7.19 4.71 5.37
CA TYR A 13 8.64 4.61 5.38
C TYR A 13 9.14 3.16 5.34
N PHE A 14 10.29 2.95 4.70
CA PHE A 14 11.00 1.67 4.78
C PHE A 14 11.77 1.62 6.11
N ALA A 15 11.68 0.51 6.81
CA ALA A 15 12.52 0.23 7.97
C ALA A 15 12.71 -1.28 8.14
N ASP A 16 13.96 -1.69 8.33
CA ASP A 16 14.41 -3.07 8.31
C ASP A 16 14.03 -3.76 6.98
N ASN A 17 13.32 -4.88 7.05
CA ASN A 17 12.82 -5.67 5.91
C ASN A 17 11.31 -5.50 5.67
N ALA A 18 10.78 -4.34 6.03
CA ALA A 18 9.35 -4.03 5.95
C ALA A 18 9.10 -2.59 5.53
N PHE A 19 7.90 -2.35 5.04
CA PHE A 19 7.36 -1.02 4.81
C PHE A 19 6.30 -0.72 5.88
N TYR A 20 6.40 0.45 6.49
CA TYR A 20 5.43 0.97 7.43
C TYR A 20 4.54 1.97 6.70
N ILE A 21 3.28 1.59 6.49
CA ILE A 21 2.25 2.48 5.95
C ILE A 21 1.77 3.39 7.10
N SER A 22 1.65 4.68 6.84
CA SER A 22 1.02 5.67 7.73
C SER A 22 -0.33 6.15 7.20
N SER A 23 -0.48 6.24 5.88
CA SER A 23 -1.75 6.57 5.24
C SER A 23 -1.90 5.95 3.86
N ILE A 24 -3.16 5.73 3.47
CA ILE A 24 -3.55 5.38 2.10
C ILE A 24 -4.64 6.36 1.66
N ALA A 25 -4.45 6.98 0.49
CA ALA A 25 -5.34 7.98 -0.08
C ALA A 25 -5.65 9.14 0.89
N GLY A 26 -4.66 9.53 1.71
CA GLY A 26 -4.81 10.59 2.72
C GLY A 26 -5.55 10.17 3.99
N PHE A 27 -5.98 8.91 4.10
CA PHE A 27 -6.59 8.40 5.32
C PHE A 27 -5.57 7.68 6.21
N PRO A 28 -5.62 7.90 7.54
CA PRO A 28 -4.68 7.26 8.47
C PRO A 28 -4.90 5.75 8.48
N LEU A 29 -3.84 5.02 8.11
CA LEU A 29 -3.78 3.57 8.15
C LEU A 29 -2.36 3.19 8.58
N GLU A 30 -2.22 2.82 9.85
CA GLU A 30 -0.94 2.38 10.38
C GLU A 30 -0.81 0.86 10.22
N GLY A 31 0.25 0.42 9.54
CA GLY A 31 0.51 -1.00 9.39
C GLY A 31 1.91 -1.31 8.91
N ARG A 32 2.50 -2.37 9.46
CA ARG A 32 3.81 -2.89 9.06
C ARG A 32 3.63 -4.09 8.15
N PHE A 33 4.14 -4.01 6.94
CA PHE A 33 3.99 -5.06 5.93
C PHE A 33 5.33 -5.50 5.36
N LYS A 34 5.53 -6.82 5.29
CA LYS A 34 6.59 -7.43 4.47
C LYS A 34 6.15 -7.45 3.01
N ALA A 35 7.12 -7.61 2.10
CA ALA A 35 6.87 -7.74 0.66
C ALA A 35 5.71 -8.71 0.33
N SER A 36 5.71 -9.92 0.91
CA SER A 36 4.64 -10.90 0.65
C SER A 36 3.24 -10.39 1.04
N GLY A 37 3.12 -9.68 2.15
CA GLY A 37 1.85 -9.10 2.60
C GLY A 37 1.36 -7.98 1.67
N LEU A 38 2.27 -7.11 1.22
CA LEU A 38 1.97 -6.06 0.24
C LEU A 38 1.57 -6.65 -1.11
N ARG A 39 2.23 -7.72 -1.56
CA ARG A 39 1.89 -8.43 -2.80
C ARG A 39 0.49 -9.04 -2.72
N SER A 40 0.16 -9.70 -1.60
CA SER A 40 -1.18 -10.25 -1.41
C SER A 40 -2.24 -9.15 -1.41
N LEU A 41 -1.98 -8.01 -0.76
CA LEU A 41 -2.88 -6.85 -0.79
C LEU A 41 -3.07 -6.32 -2.22
N ALA A 42 -1.99 -6.16 -2.99
CA ALA A 42 -2.06 -5.69 -4.37
C ALA A 42 -2.88 -6.63 -5.27
N GLN A 43 -2.79 -7.94 -5.05
CA GLN A 43 -3.54 -8.95 -5.80
C GLN A 43 -5.04 -8.95 -5.47
N LEU A 44 -5.42 -8.57 -4.26
CA LEU A 44 -6.82 -8.48 -3.83
C LEU A 44 -7.55 -7.25 -4.38
N ILE A 45 -6.82 -6.22 -4.78
CA ILE A 45 -7.40 -4.99 -5.34
C ILE A 45 -7.74 -5.23 -6.81
N ASP A 46 -9.05 -5.26 -7.11
CA ASP A 46 -9.56 -5.08 -8.47
C ASP A 46 -9.53 -3.58 -8.83
N GLU A 47 -9.03 -3.27 -10.03
CA GLU A 47 -8.89 -1.87 -10.48
C GLU A 47 -10.23 -1.23 -10.84
N ASN A 48 -11.26 -2.03 -11.09
CA ASN A 48 -12.58 -1.56 -11.55
C ASN A 48 -13.67 -1.65 -10.47
N GLU A 49 -13.42 -2.37 -9.38
CA GLU A 49 -14.39 -2.52 -8.29
C GLU A 49 -14.02 -1.67 -7.08
N PRO A 50 -15.02 -1.13 -6.35
CA PRO A 50 -14.76 -0.41 -5.11
C PRO A 50 -14.14 -1.36 -4.08
N PHE A 51 -13.00 -0.94 -3.52
CA PHE A 51 -12.35 -1.66 -2.44
C PHE A 51 -12.48 -0.86 -1.14
N SER A 52 -12.66 -1.57 -0.02
CA SER A 52 -12.76 -0.93 1.29
C SER A 52 -11.89 -1.63 2.32
N PHE A 53 -11.18 -0.87 3.13
CA PHE A 53 -10.44 -1.38 4.29
C PHE A 53 -11.32 -1.27 5.53
N THR A 54 -11.39 -2.30 6.35
CA THR A 54 -11.99 -2.18 7.69
C THR A 54 -10.88 -2.03 8.72
N LEU A 55 -10.86 -0.87 9.38
CA LEU A 55 -9.98 -0.49 10.47
C LEU A 55 -10.70 -0.74 11.80
N GLY A 56 -10.32 -1.82 12.50
CA GLY A 56 -10.96 -2.21 13.75
C GLY A 56 -12.44 -2.56 13.57
N SER A 57 -13.28 -2.29 14.58
CA SER A 57 -14.68 -2.72 14.57
C SER A 57 -15.62 -1.78 13.79
N ASN A 58 -15.27 -0.49 13.64
CA ASN A 58 -16.24 0.55 13.28
C ASN A 58 -15.77 1.52 12.18
N THR A 59 -14.54 1.41 11.68
CA THR A 59 -14.04 2.34 10.67
C THR A 59 -13.88 1.62 9.34
N VAL A 60 -14.67 2.02 8.34
CA VAL A 60 -14.53 1.53 6.96
C VAL A 60 -13.92 2.65 6.13
N LEU A 61 -12.78 2.37 5.53
CA LEU A 61 -12.13 3.23 4.56
C LEU A 61 -12.63 2.88 3.17
N HIS A 62 -13.25 3.83 2.48
CA HIS A 62 -13.58 3.66 1.07
C HIS A 62 -12.51 4.33 0.22
N VAL A 63 -11.73 3.52 -0.50
CA VAL A 63 -10.77 4.06 -1.47
C VAL A 63 -11.52 4.34 -2.78
N PRO A 64 -11.44 5.55 -3.34
CA PRO A 64 -12.01 5.84 -4.65
C PRO A 64 -11.45 4.88 -5.71
N VAL A 65 -12.34 4.31 -6.54
CA VAL A 65 -11.96 3.37 -7.62
C VAL A 65 -10.87 3.94 -8.53
N GLU A 66 -10.92 5.25 -8.79
CA GLU A 66 -9.94 6.00 -9.57
C GLU A 66 -8.50 5.86 -9.05
N LEU A 67 -8.35 5.63 -7.73
CA LEU A 67 -7.05 5.45 -7.09
C LEU A 67 -6.61 3.99 -7.04
N ASN A 68 -7.48 3.00 -7.29
CA ASN A 68 -7.15 1.58 -7.16
C ASN A 68 -5.97 1.17 -8.06
N ARG A 69 -5.96 1.64 -9.31
CA ARG A 69 -4.87 1.38 -10.25
C ARG A 69 -3.53 1.92 -9.74
N GLN A 70 -3.53 3.14 -9.21
CA GLN A 70 -2.32 3.77 -8.68
C GLN A 70 -1.89 3.11 -7.37
N LEU A 71 -2.83 2.81 -6.47
CA LEU A 71 -2.60 2.07 -5.23
C LEU A 71 -1.95 0.72 -5.49
N LYS A 72 -2.52 -0.08 -6.41
CA LYS A 72 -2.00 -1.39 -6.80
C LYS A 72 -0.58 -1.28 -7.35
N LYS A 73 -0.33 -0.29 -8.22
CA LYS A 73 1.01 -0.01 -8.75
C LYS A 73 2.00 0.33 -7.64
N GLU A 74 1.62 1.20 -6.70
CA GLU A 74 2.47 1.59 -5.57
C GLU A 74 2.79 0.42 -4.63
N LEU A 75 1.80 -0.43 -4.33
CA LEU A 75 2.03 -1.65 -3.56
C LEU A 75 3.06 -2.57 -4.23
N PHE A 76 2.97 -2.76 -5.55
CA PHE A 76 3.97 -3.54 -6.28
C PHE A 76 5.34 -2.88 -6.28
N MET A 77 5.44 -1.57 -6.49
CA MET A 77 6.73 -0.86 -6.43
C MET A 77 7.40 -1.05 -5.06
N ILE A 78 6.66 -0.88 -3.97
CA ILE A 78 7.18 -1.08 -2.60
C ILE A 78 7.61 -2.54 -2.40
N THR A 79 6.81 -3.49 -2.90
CA THR A 79 7.10 -4.92 -2.82
C THR A 79 8.40 -5.26 -3.53
N ASP A 80 8.55 -4.82 -4.78
CA ASP A 80 9.71 -5.13 -5.62
C ASP A 80 10.98 -4.50 -5.02
N TRP A 81 10.87 -3.31 -4.43
CA TRP A 81 11.97 -2.68 -3.70
C TRP A 81 12.40 -3.48 -2.45
N LEU A 82 11.43 -3.94 -1.65
CA LEU A 82 11.70 -4.79 -0.46
C LEU A 82 12.29 -6.16 -0.81
N GLU A 83 12.07 -6.66 -2.02
CA GLU A 83 12.65 -7.92 -2.49
C GLU A 83 14.04 -7.70 -3.06
N ALA A 84 14.25 -6.61 -3.80
CA ALA A 84 15.58 -6.24 -4.30
C ALA A 84 16.59 -5.97 -3.18
N GLU A 85 16.16 -5.46 -2.02
CA GLU A 85 17.04 -5.28 -0.85
C GLU A 85 17.37 -6.59 -0.10
N LYS A 86 16.73 -7.71 -0.43
CA LYS A 86 17.02 -9.02 0.18
C LYS A 86 18.03 -9.85 -0.60
N GLU A 87 18.33 -9.49 -1.84
CA GLU A 87 19.36 -10.10 -2.69
C GLU A 87 20.71 -9.40 -2.50
#